data_AF-A0A2E5SHN5-F1
#
_entry.id   AF-A0A2E5SHN5-F1
#
_cell.length_a   1.000
_cell.length_b   1.000
_cell.length_c   1.000
_cell.angle_alpha   90.00
_cell.angle_beta   90.00
_cell.angle_gamma   90.00
#
_symmetry.space_group_name_H-M   'P 1'
#
loop_
_entity.id
_entity.type
_entity.pdbx_description
1 polymer ?
#
loop_
_entity_poly.entity_id
_entity_poly.type
_entity_poly.pdbx_seq_one_letter_code
_entity_poly.pdbx_strand_id
1 'polypeptide(L)'
;MFNRNYKMFIATFISILFLTGLVFADPTDGCELDTNQLFLTSDGEVLYNSDTAIGGFQFSVDGATVGGASGGDAAAAGFTVSAGGSTVLGFSFTGA
;
A
#
# COMPACT_ATOMS: atom_id res chain seq x y z
N MET A 1 -9.21 -49.72 -0.80
CA MET A 1 -10.32 -49.13 -1.57
C MET A 1 -10.78 -47.87 -0.84
N PHE A 2 -10.31 -46.69 -1.24
CA PHE A 2 -10.71 -45.44 -0.61
C PHE A 2 -12.13 -45.06 -1.09
N ASN A 3 -13.12 -45.08 -0.19
CA ASN A 3 -14.51 -44.68 -0.43
C ASN A 3 -14.61 -43.33 -1.18
N ARG A 4 -15.54 -43.32 -2.11
CA ARG A 4 -15.82 -42.22 -3.03
C ARG A 4 -16.24 -40.93 -2.30
N ASN A 5 -16.81 -41.06 -1.10
CA ASN A 5 -17.25 -39.93 -0.28
C ASN A 5 -16.09 -39.10 0.30
N TYR A 6 -14.97 -39.72 0.71
CA TYR A 6 -13.82 -38.96 1.23
C TYR A 6 -12.98 -38.31 0.13
N LYS A 7 -12.94 -38.91 -1.07
CA LYS A 7 -12.30 -38.29 -2.25
C LYS A 7 -13.00 -36.99 -2.66
N MET A 8 -14.33 -36.98 -2.66
CA MET A 8 -15.10 -35.78 -2.99
C MET A 8 -14.89 -34.70 -1.93
N PHE A 9 -15.00 -35.05 -0.64
CA PHE A 9 -14.82 -34.09 0.46
C PHE A 9 -13.42 -33.46 0.52
N ILE A 10 -12.37 -34.26 0.30
CA ILE A 10 -10.98 -33.76 0.27
C ILE A 10 -10.73 -32.90 -0.97
N ALA A 11 -11.27 -33.26 -2.14
CA ALA A 11 -11.13 -32.48 -3.35
C ALA A 11 -11.83 -31.10 -3.24
N THR A 12 -13.03 -31.03 -2.63
CA THR A 12 -13.68 -29.73 -2.36
C THR A 12 -12.93 -28.93 -1.32
N PHE A 13 -12.43 -29.55 -0.25
CA PHE A 13 -11.73 -28.83 0.81
C PHE A 13 -10.39 -28.25 0.33
N ILE A 14 -9.62 -29.01 -0.46
CA ILE A 14 -8.37 -28.53 -1.09
C ILE A 14 -8.66 -27.40 -2.09
N SER A 15 -9.73 -27.51 -2.88
CA SER A 15 -10.11 -26.47 -3.85
C SER A 15 -10.57 -25.18 -3.17
N ILE A 16 -11.30 -25.28 -2.05
CA ILE A 16 -11.74 -24.12 -1.25
C ILE A 16 -10.53 -23.47 -0.58
N LEU A 17 -9.61 -24.25 -0.01
CA LEU A 17 -8.36 -23.75 0.58
C LEU A 17 -7.46 -23.03 -0.44
N PHE A 18 -7.44 -23.51 -1.69
CA PHE A 18 -6.72 -22.86 -2.79
C PHE A 18 -7.43 -21.59 -3.31
N LEU A 19 -8.78 -21.56 -3.31
CA LEU A 19 -9.55 -20.39 -3.74
C LEU A 19 -9.52 -19.25 -2.71
N THR A 20 -9.44 -19.56 -1.41
CA THR A 20 -9.34 -18.56 -0.34
C THR A 20 -7.92 -18.07 -0.10
N GLY A 21 -6.91 -18.70 -0.72
CA GLY A 21 -5.49 -18.38 -0.57
C GLY A 21 -4.96 -17.30 -1.53
N LEU A 22 -5.79 -16.78 -2.44
CA LEU A 22 -5.44 -15.66 -3.29
C LEU A 22 -5.67 -14.33 -2.54
N VAL A 23 -4.90 -14.11 -1.48
CA VAL A 23 -4.78 -12.78 -0.87
C VAL A 23 -3.77 -12.03 -1.73
N PHE A 24 -4.21 -10.98 -2.44
CA PHE A 24 -3.29 -10.00 -3.00
C PHE A 24 -2.63 -9.30 -1.82
N ALA A 25 -1.35 -9.57 -1.58
CA ALA A 25 -0.60 -8.90 -0.53
C ALA A 25 -0.15 -7.52 -1.02
N ASP A 26 -0.19 -6.54 -0.13
CA ASP A 26 0.41 -5.24 -0.37
C ASP A 26 1.95 -5.36 -0.46
N PRO A 27 2.62 -4.48 -1.23
CA PRO A 27 4.07 -4.39 -1.22
C PRO A 27 4.58 -4.11 0.20
N THR A 28 5.69 -4.74 0.55
CA THR A 28 6.29 -4.63 1.89
C THR A 28 7.16 -3.37 2.02
N ASP A 29 7.78 -2.94 0.93
CA ASP A 29 8.59 -1.73 0.87
C ASP A 29 8.57 -1.08 -0.51
N GLY A 30 9.13 0.13 -0.60
CA GLY A 30 9.17 0.90 -1.85
C GLY A 30 9.99 0.25 -2.96
N CYS A 31 10.96 -0.63 -2.67
CA CYS A 31 11.79 -1.28 -3.69
C CYS A 31 11.00 -2.29 -4.54
N GLU A 32 9.84 -2.74 -4.07
CA GLU A 32 8.93 -3.62 -4.82
C GLU A 32 8.06 -2.86 -5.83
N LEU A 33 8.04 -1.53 -5.76
CA LEU A 33 7.33 -0.67 -6.71
C LEU A 33 8.19 -0.40 -7.95
N ASP A 34 7.56 -0.19 -9.11
CA ASP A 34 8.27 0.31 -10.28
C ASP A 34 8.78 1.74 -10.03
N THR A 35 9.74 2.18 -10.83
CA THR A 35 10.29 3.54 -10.74
C THR A 35 9.21 4.60 -10.90
N ASN A 36 9.20 5.60 -10.00
CA ASN A 36 8.25 6.71 -9.94
C ASN A 36 6.80 6.27 -9.69
N GLN A 37 6.62 5.22 -8.89
CA GLN A 37 5.33 4.80 -8.38
C GLN A 37 5.15 5.15 -6.90
N LEU A 38 3.87 5.29 -6.53
CA LEU A 38 3.39 5.50 -5.18
C LEU A 38 2.26 4.51 -4.89
N PHE A 39 2.25 3.94 -3.69
CA PHE A 39 1.25 2.98 -3.25
C PHE A 39 0.79 3.30 -1.84
N LEU A 40 -0.53 3.24 -1.61
CA LEU A 40 -1.12 3.37 -0.27
C LEU A 40 -1.52 1.98 0.20
N THR A 41 -0.90 1.51 1.28
CA THR A 41 -1.21 0.19 1.86
C THR A 41 -2.55 0.21 2.58
N SER A 42 -3.12 -0.99 2.81
CA SER A 42 -4.34 -1.20 3.58
C SER A 42 -4.21 -0.72 5.02
N ASP A 43 -2.99 -0.65 5.54
CA ASP A 43 -2.68 -0.16 6.89
C ASP A 43 -2.50 1.37 6.93
N GLY A 44 -2.54 2.04 5.77
CA GLY A 44 -2.47 3.50 5.65
C GLY A 44 -1.06 4.06 5.47
N GLU A 45 -0.07 3.21 5.22
CA GLU A 45 1.31 3.64 4.91
C GLU A 45 1.43 4.01 3.43
N VAL A 46 2.23 5.05 3.15
CA VAL A 46 2.52 5.49 1.78
C VAL A 46 3.92 5.04 1.41
N LEU A 47 3.99 4.09 0.50
CA LEU A 47 5.23 3.62 -0.10
C LEU A 47 5.49 4.35 -1.41
N TYR A 48 6.75 4.62 -1.71
CA TYR A 48 7.15 5.22 -2.97
C TYR A 48 8.48 4.66 -3.46
N ASN A 49 8.66 4.69 -4.78
CA ASN A 49 9.95 4.49 -5.42
C ASN A 49 10.18 5.65 -6.37
N SER A 50 11.31 6.34 -6.24
CA SER A 50 11.69 7.38 -7.19
C SER A 50 13.17 7.24 -7.54
N ASP A 51 13.49 7.47 -8.80
CA ASP A 51 14.86 7.56 -9.30
C ASP A 51 15.47 8.95 -9.12
N THR A 52 14.70 9.90 -8.56
CA THR A 52 15.12 11.28 -8.33
C THR A 52 14.73 11.74 -6.93
N ALA A 53 15.40 12.79 -6.44
CA ALA A 53 15.05 13.39 -5.16
C ALA A 53 13.67 14.10 -5.25
N ILE A 54 12.79 13.82 -4.29
CA ILE A 54 11.46 14.43 -4.21
C ILE A 54 11.59 15.78 -3.49
N GLY A 55 11.34 16.89 -4.18
CA GLY A 55 11.31 18.24 -3.58
C GLY A 55 9.94 18.68 -3.06
N GLY A 56 8.90 17.88 -3.31
CA GLY A 56 7.51 18.15 -2.99
C GLY A 56 6.62 17.06 -3.56
N PHE A 57 5.48 16.79 -2.92
CA PHE A 57 4.53 15.79 -3.41
C PHE A 57 3.09 16.24 -3.17
N GLN A 58 2.20 15.85 -4.07
CA GLN A 58 0.76 15.94 -3.88
C GLN A 58 0.11 14.70 -4.48
N PHE A 59 -0.76 14.04 -3.72
CA PHE A 59 -1.59 12.94 -4.21
C PHE A 59 -2.99 13.02 -3.64
N SER A 60 -3.92 12.33 -4.28
CA SER A 60 -5.30 12.18 -3.81
C SER A 60 -5.57 10.73 -3.43
N VAL A 61 -6.38 10.52 -2.40
CA VAL A 61 -6.85 9.22 -1.94
C VAL A 61 -8.29 9.05 -2.40
N ASP A 62 -8.51 8.10 -3.30
CA ASP A 62 -9.84 7.83 -3.83
C ASP A 62 -10.70 7.08 -2.83
N GLY A 63 -11.97 7.48 -2.72
CA GLY A 63 -12.96 6.79 -1.89
C GLY A 63 -12.79 6.98 -0.37
N ALA A 64 -11.84 7.80 0.08
CA ALA A 64 -11.62 8.07 1.50
C ALA A 64 -11.39 9.57 1.78
N THR A 65 -11.68 9.96 3.02
CA THR A 65 -11.25 11.26 3.57
C THR A 65 -10.00 11.02 4.40
N VAL A 66 -8.93 11.75 4.12
CA VAL A 66 -7.67 11.65 4.84
C VAL A 66 -7.80 12.40 6.17
N GLY A 67 -7.69 11.68 7.28
CA GLY A 67 -7.75 12.24 8.63
C GLY A 67 -6.47 12.95 9.08
N GLY A 68 -5.34 12.64 8.45
CA GLY A 68 -4.03 13.18 8.75
C GLY A 68 -2.94 12.44 7.98
N ALA A 69 -1.73 13.01 7.97
CA ALA A 69 -0.53 12.35 7.43
C ALA A 69 0.68 12.77 8.28
N SER A 70 1.57 11.84 8.59
CA SER A 70 2.72 12.07 9.47
C SER A 70 3.77 10.97 9.33
N GLY A 71 5.01 11.24 9.75
CA GLY A 71 6.07 10.23 9.83
C GLY A 71 6.78 9.98 8.49
N GLY A 72 7.41 8.81 8.40
CA GLY A 72 8.17 8.36 7.23
C GLY A 72 9.33 9.26 6.83
N ASP A 73 9.76 9.10 5.58
CA ASP A 73 10.86 9.88 5.00
C ASP A 73 10.52 11.37 4.89
N ALA A 74 9.23 11.72 4.69
CA ALA A 74 8.79 13.11 4.67
C ALA A 74 9.07 13.83 6.01
N ALA A 75 8.73 13.21 7.14
CA ALA A 75 9.03 13.79 8.45
C ALA A 75 10.54 13.83 8.72
N ALA A 76 11.29 12.78 8.33
CA ALA A 76 12.74 12.73 8.51
C ALA A 76 13.48 13.79 7.67
N ALA A 77 13.01 14.06 6.46
CA ALA A 77 13.51 15.11 5.57
C ALA A 77 12.99 16.52 5.95
N GLY A 78 12.15 16.65 6.97
CA GLY A 78 11.67 17.94 7.46
C GLY A 78 10.57 18.58 6.58
N PHE A 79 9.82 17.78 5.84
CA PHE A 79 8.68 18.25 5.07
C PHE A 79 7.54 18.65 6.01
N THR A 80 6.85 19.73 5.66
CA THR A 80 5.53 20.02 6.18
C THR A 80 4.51 19.24 5.36
N VAL A 81 3.74 18.38 6.02
CA VAL A 81 2.69 17.58 5.39
C VAL A 81 1.33 18.09 5.85
N SER A 82 0.44 18.35 4.90
CA SER A 82 -0.94 18.76 5.12
C SER A 82 -1.87 17.76 4.45
N ALA A 83 -2.87 17.30 5.20
CA ALA A 83 -3.92 16.43 4.70
C ALA A 83 -5.28 17.11 4.89
N GLY A 84 -6.12 17.06 3.86
CA GLY A 84 -7.45 17.64 3.92
C GLY A 84 -8.35 17.15 2.79
N GLY A 85 -9.57 16.75 3.14
CA GLY A 85 -10.47 16.10 2.18
C GLY A 85 -9.86 14.78 1.71
N SER A 86 -9.70 14.60 0.40
CA SER A 86 -9.00 13.46 -0.19
C SER A 86 -7.55 13.77 -0.56
N THR A 87 -7.03 14.98 -0.31
CA THR A 87 -5.72 15.40 -0.79
C THR A 87 -4.67 15.39 0.32
N VAL A 88 -3.48 14.90 -0.02
CA VAL A 88 -2.26 15.02 0.79
C VAL A 88 -1.26 15.86 0.01
N LEU A 89 -0.67 16.85 0.67
CA LEU A 89 0.33 17.75 0.14
C LEU A 89 1.53 17.79 1.09
N GLY A 90 2.72 17.51 0.57
CA GLY A 90 3.98 17.62 1.30
C GLY A 90 4.93 18.59 0.60
N PHE A 91 5.50 19.52 1.36
CA PHE A 91 6.43 20.52 0.85
C PHE A 91 7.48 20.91 1.90
N SER A 92 8.64 21.40 1.46
CA SER A 92 9.71 21.87 2.34
C SER A 92 9.92 23.38 2.21
N PHE A 93 10.04 24.08 3.34
CA PHE A 93 10.37 25.51 3.36
C PHE A 93 11.88 25.77 3.20
N THR A 94 12.72 24.75 3.39
CA THR A 94 14.18 24.88 3.41
C THR A 94 14.86 24.28 2.19
N GLY A 95 14.09 23.69 1.25
CA GLY A 95 14.65 22.98 0.10
C GLY A 95 15.35 21.68 0.50
N ALA A 96 14.63 20.85 1.25
CA ALA A 96 15.04 19.48 1.56
C ALA A 96 15.19 18.62 0.30
#